data_AF-A0A3S0DE94-F1
#
_entry.id   AF-A0A3S0DE94-F1
#
_cell.length_a   1.000
_cell.length_b   1.000
_cell.length_c   1.000
_cell.angle_alpha   90.00
_cell.angle_beta   90.00
_cell.angle_gamma   90.00
#
_symmetry.space_group_name_H-M   'P 1'
#
loop_
_entity.id
_entity.type
_entity.pdbx_description
1 polymer ?
#
loop_
_entity_poly.entity_id
_entity_poly.type
_entity_poly.pdbx_seq_one_letter_code
_entity_poly.pdbx_strand_id
1 'polypeptide(L)'
;MIFILFTQTIKLQENITAKLNVKIAGVEKEYLVPVIFNTNTNNVKGQLKLNIKDFKLKSPKKLLGMVVVNDHVDINFNLFLQY
;
A
#
# COMPACT_ATOMS: atom_id res chain seq x y z
N MET A 1 14.56 -2.55 -49.92
CA MET A 1 14.10 -1.55 -48.94
C MET A 1 13.39 -2.32 -47.82
N ILE A 2 13.99 -2.40 -46.63
CA ILE A 2 13.44 -3.15 -45.49
C ILE A 2 12.92 -2.13 -44.48
N PHE A 3 11.66 -2.23 -44.11
CA PHE A 3 11.05 -1.48 -43.00
C PHE A 3 10.87 -2.44 -41.83
N ILE A 4 11.41 -2.08 -40.66
CA ILE A 4 11.16 -2.79 -39.40
C ILE A 4 10.35 -1.84 -38.51
N LEU A 5 9.14 -2.26 -38.15
CA LEU A 5 8.30 -1.61 -37.15
C LEU A 5 8.31 -2.45 -35.88
N PHE A 6 8.91 -1.94 -34.81
CA PHE A 6 8.72 -2.46 -33.46
C PHE A 6 7.89 -1.47 -32.67
N THR A 7 6.68 -1.86 -32.25
CA THR A 7 5.95 -1.18 -31.18
C THR A 7 5.25 -2.19 -30.28
N GLN A 8 6.01 -2.97 -29.52
CA GLN A 8 5.52 -3.43 -28.23
C GLN A 8 6.26 -2.69 -27.14
N THR A 9 5.55 -1.77 -26.48
CA THR A 9 6.01 -1.09 -25.28
C THR A 9 6.13 -2.14 -24.18
N ILE A 10 7.36 -2.48 -23.79
CA ILE A 10 7.60 -3.37 -22.65
C ILE A 10 7.13 -2.62 -21.41
N LYS A 11 6.05 -3.08 -20.77
CA LYS A 11 5.57 -2.49 -19.53
C LYS A 11 6.56 -2.80 -18.40
N LEU A 12 7.43 -1.86 -18.07
CA LEU A 12 8.37 -2.02 -16.97
C LEU A 12 7.65 -1.83 -15.63
N GLN A 13 7.39 -2.95 -14.96
CA GLN A 13 6.81 -3.02 -13.62
C GLN A 13 7.89 -3.51 -12.66
N GLU A 14 8.17 -2.71 -11.63
CA GLU A 14 9.19 -3.02 -10.64
C GLU A 14 8.54 -3.41 -9.31
N ASN A 15 8.99 -4.51 -8.74
CA ASN A 15 8.63 -4.91 -7.38
C ASN A 15 9.68 -4.34 -6.43
N ILE A 16 9.26 -3.44 -5.56
CA ILE A 16 10.12 -2.70 -4.64
C ILE A 16 9.60 -2.93 -3.23
N THR A 17 10.49 -3.02 -2.24
CA THR A 17 10.08 -2.95 -0.83
C THR A 17 10.19 -1.51 -0.36
N ALA A 18 9.04 -0.87 -0.13
CA ALA A 18 8.98 0.48 0.43
C ALA A 18 9.09 0.45 1.95
N LYS A 19 9.99 1.25 2.49
CA LYS A 19 10.10 1.49 3.92
C LYS A 19 9.23 2.70 4.29
N LEU A 20 8.13 2.46 4.99
CA LEU A 20 7.15 3.48 5.35
C LEU A 20 7.21 3.79 6.86
N ASN A 21 7.33 5.07 7.22
CA ASN A 21 7.01 5.54 8.57
C ASN A 21 5.52 5.94 8.58
N VAL A 22 4.71 5.19 9.32
CA VAL A 22 3.27 5.39 9.42
C VAL A 22 2.99 6.03 10.77
N LYS A 23 2.34 7.20 10.75
CA LYS A 23 1.92 7.92 11.96
C LYS A 23 0.40 7.93 12.07
N ILE A 24 -0.13 7.31 13.11
CA ILE A 24 -1.57 7.30 13.41
C ILE A 24 -1.76 7.70 14.87
N ALA A 25 -2.64 8.66 15.13
CA ALA A 25 -2.93 9.17 16.48
C ALA A 25 -1.68 9.53 17.31
N GLY A 26 -0.64 10.07 16.65
CA GLY A 26 0.62 10.47 17.29
C GLY A 26 1.60 9.33 17.57
N VAL A 27 1.24 8.08 17.31
CA VAL A 27 2.15 6.92 17.41
C VAL A 27 2.75 6.64 16.04
N GLU A 28 4.07 6.48 15.98
CA GLU A 28 4.82 6.17 14.75
C GLU A 28 5.28 4.72 14.76
N LYS A 29 5.12 4.05 13.60
CA LYS A 29 5.54 2.68 13.36
C LYS A 29 6.11 2.54 11.97
N GLU A 30 7.12 1.69 11.85
CA GLU A 30 7.81 1.43 10.60
C GLU A 30 7.29 0.13 9.98
N TYR A 31 7.01 0.15 8.68
CA TYR A 31 6.58 -1.02 7.93
C TYR A 31 7.41 -1.17 6.65
N LEU A 32 7.75 -2.41 6.33
CA LEU A 32 8.29 -2.79 5.03
C LEU A 32 7.12 -3.32 4.20
N VAL A 33 6.78 -2.59 3.14
CA VAL A 33 5.61 -2.88 2.31
C VAL A 33 6.09 -3.24 0.90
N PRO A 34 5.77 -4.43 0.38
CA PRO A 34 5.99 -4.71 -1.02
C PRO A 34 5.06 -3.83 -1.86
N VAL A 35 5.65 -3.09 -2.79
CA VAL A 35 4.95 -2.21 -3.71
C VAL A 35 5.33 -2.53 -5.14
N ILE A 36 4.41 -2.17 -6.03
CA ILE A 36 4.56 -2.27 -7.46
C ILE A 36 4.65 -0.84 -7.99
N PHE A 37 5.78 -0.48 -8.58
CA PHE A 37 5.91 0.75 -9.35
C PHE A 37 5.66 0.48 -10.82
N ASN A 38 4.77 1.26 -11.44
CA ASN A 38 4.53 1.23 -12.87
C ASN A 38 5.00 2.55 -13.47
N THR A 39 6.08 2.46 -14.23
CA THR A 39 6.72 3.59 -14.92
C THR A 39 5.82 4.24 -15.97
N ASN A 40 4.96 3.46 -16.63
CA ASN A 40 4.11 3.97 -17.73
C ASN A 40 3.01 4.90 -17.22
N THR A 41 2.43 4.56 -16.07
CA THR A 41 1.36 5.32 -15.41
C THR A 41 1.88 6.18 -14.26
N ASN A 42 3.19 6.14 -14.03
CA ASN A 42 3.90 6.80 -12.94
C ASN A 42 3.18 6.67 -11.59
N ASN A 43 2.81 5.44 -11.22
CA ASN A 43 2.05 5.19 -10.01
C ASN A 43 2.64 4.02 -9.21
N VAL A 44 2.45 4.07 -7.89
CA VAL A 44 2.84 3.02 -6.95
C VAL A 44 1.58 2.39 -6.36
N LYS A 45 1.51 1.06 -6.39
CA LYS A 45 0.45 0.27 -5.76
C LYS A 45 1.01 -0.61 -4.66
N GLY A 46 0.25 -0.82 -3.61
CA GLY A 46 0.62 -1.74 -2.54
C GLY A 46 -0.51 -1.94 -1.55
N GLN A 47 -0.29 -2.88 -0.64
CA GLN A 47 -1.19 -3.18 0.45
C GLN A 47 -0.42 -3.08 1.76
N LEU A 48 -0.73 -2.07 2.58
CA LEU A 48 -0.24 -1.97 3.94
C LEU A 48 -1.20 -2.73 4.86
N LYS A 49 -0.71 -3.82 5.45
CA LYS A 49 -1.42 -4.56 6.49
C LYS A 49 -0.90 -4.11 7.85
N LEU A 50 -1.79 -3.66 8.72
CA LEU A 50 -1.42 -3.20 10.05
C LEU A 50 -2.39 -3.70 11.12
N ASN A 51 -1.90 -3.75 12.36
CA ASN A 51 -2.75 -3.96 13.53
C ASN A 51 -2.97 -2.61 14.22
N ILE A 52 -4.21 -2.19 14.39
CA ILE A 52 -4.52 -0.88 14.98
C ILE A 52 -4.03 -0.75 16.43
N LYS A 53 -3.81 -1.88 17.12
CA LYS A 53 -3.26 -1.90 18.47
C LYS A 53 -1.81 -1.42 18.52
N ASP A 54 -1.06 -1.52 17.42
CA ASP A 54 0.31 -0.97 17.30
C ASP A 54 0.32 0.56 17.52
N PHE A 55 -0.83 1.19 17.26
CA PHE A 55 -1.07 2.63 17.39
C PHE A 55 -1.87 2.99 18.65
N LYS A 56 -1.99 2.06 19.61
CA LYS A 56 -2.76 2.23 20.86
C LYS A 56 -4.26 2.49 20.65
N LEU A 57 -4.79 2.18 19.47
CA LEU A 57 -6.22 2.25 19.19
C LEU A 57 -6.93 1.01 19.73
N LYS A 58 -8.22 1.15 20.02
CA LYS A 58 -9.08 0.07 20.47
C LYS A 58 -10.15 -0.19 19.43
N SER A 59 -10.33 -1.45 19.05
CA SER A 59 -11.43 -1.85 18.17
C SER A 59 -12.78 -1.55 18.82
N PRO A 60 -13.72 -0.95 18.06
CA PRO A 60 -15.09 -0.78 18.52
C PRO A 60 -15.73 -2.12 18.88
N LYS A 61 -16.57 -2.10 19.91
CA LYS A 61 -17.35 -3.25 20.36
C LYS A 61 -18.84 -2.92 20.30
N LYS A 62 -19.67 -3.90 19.97
CA LYS A 62 -21.14 -3.82 20.00
C LYS A 62 -21.71 -4.96 20.84
N LEU A 63 -23.01 -4.87 21.18
CA LEU A 63 -23.74 -5.90 21.92
C LEU A 63 -23.00 -6.38 23.18
N LEU A 64 -22.63 -5.43 24.06
CA LEU A 64 -21.88 -5.69 25.29
C LEU A 64 -20.58 -6.49 25.10
N GLY A 65 -19.96 -6.38 23.91
CA GLY A 65 -18.71 -7.08 23.59
C GLY A 65 -18.89 -8.41 22.87
N MET A 66 -20.11 -8.83 22.55
CA MET A 66 -20.36 -10.03 21.74
C MET A 66 -19.89 -9.87 20.29
N VAL A 67 -19.88 -8.63 19.77
CA VAL A 67 -19.39 -8.32 18.42
C VAL A 67 -18.20 -7.38 18.52
N VAL A 68 -17.06 -7.82 17.98
CA VAL A 68 -15.79 -7.09 18.01
C VAL A 68 -15.28 -6.95 16.57
N VAL A 69 -14.91 -5.73 16.20
CA VAL A 69 -14.25 -5.45 14.91
C VAL A 69 -12.82 -6.01 14.96
N ASN A 70 -12.35 -6.61 13.86
CA ASN A 70 -10.98 -7.12 13.78
C ASN A 70 -9.97 -5.97 13.93
N ASP A 71 -8.92 -6.20 14.71
CA ASP A 71 -7.85 -5.22 14.90
C ASP A 71 -6.95 -5.06 13.66
N HIS A 72 -7.02 -6.01 12.71
CA HIS A 72 -6.26 -5.96 11.46
C HIS A 72 -7.00 -5.11 10.43
N VAL A 73 -6.25 -4.17 9.83
CA VAL A 73 -6.72 -3.30 8.76
C VAL A 73 -5.79 -3.45 7.56
N ASP A 74 -6.40 -3.63 6.40
CA ASP A 74 -5.72 -3.71 5.11
C ASP A 74 -5.97 -2.40 4.34
N ILE A 75 -4.92 -1.59 4.18
CA ILE A 75 -4.96 -0.35 3.41
C ILE A 75 -4.41 -0.64 2.01
N ASN A 76 -5.31 -0.74 1.04
CA ASN A 76 -4.94 -0.81 -0.37
C ASN A 76 -4.73 0.60 -0.92
N PHE A 77 -3.58 0.89 -1.50
CA PHE A 77 -3.29 2.18 -2.08
C PHE A 77 -2.87 2.08 -3.54
N ASN A 78 -3.19 3.14 -4.28
CA ASN A 78 -2.77 3.38 -5.65
C ASN A 78 -2.47 4.87 -5.80
N LEU A 79 -1.20 5.25 -5.69
CA LEU A 79 -0.75 6.63 -5.65
C LEU A 79 -0.14 7.01 -7.00
N PHE A 80 -0.67 8.03 -7.66
CA PHE A 80 -0.08 8.61 -8.85
C PHE A 80 0.91 9.69 -8.44
N LEU A 81 2.16 9.59 -8.92
CA LEU A 81 3.22 10.52 -8.58
C LEU A 81 3.17 11.72 -9.54
N GLN A 82 3.12 12.92 -8.98
CA GLN A 82 3.29 14.18 -9.70
C GLN A 82 4.54 14.86 -9.15
N TYR A 83 5.46 15.18 -10.05
CA TYR A 83 6.65 15.98 -9.78
C TYR A 83 6.46 17.36 -10.42
#